data_AF-A0A5A7N5S9-F1
#
_entry.id   AF-A0A5A7N5S9-F1
#
_cell.length_a   1.000
_cell.length_b   1.000
_cell.length_c   1.000
_cell.angle_alpha   90.00
_cell.angle_beta   90.00
_cell.angle_gamma   90.00
#
_symmetry.space_group_name_H-M   'P 1'
#
loop_
_entity.id
_entity.type
_entity.pdbx_description
1 polymer ?
#
loop_
_entity_poly.entity_id
_entity_poly.type
_entity_poly.pdbx_seq_one_letter_code
_entity_poly.pdbx_strand_id
1 'polypeptide(L)'
;MDITLVQNAFPSGGTDFGQASFAGMKARLDSTRDAAFSSTRISDSEARDKEMRKTAEDFEAVFMGQMLAPMFSGLSTDGPMGGGHAEEVFRSMMVDELGNSVARSGGIGIADTIYKQLLTLQEI
;
A
#
# COMPACT_ATOMS: atom_id res chain seq x y z
N MET A 1 -4.56 -8.61 -85.62
CA MET A 1 -5.62 -8.90 -84.63
C MET A 1 -4.87 -9.36 -83.40
N ASP A 2 -4.61 -8.54 -82.38
CA ASP A 2 -5.53 -7.97 -81.36
C ASP A 2 -4.74 -6.84 -80.64
N ILE A 3 -5.05 -5.53 -80.65
CA ILE A 3 -6.07 -4.70 -79.95
C ILE A 3 -6.18 -4.88 -78.42
N THR A 4 -5.31 -4.23 -77.64
CA THR A 4 -5.68 -3.63 -76.34
C THR A 4 -4.59 -2.66 -75.86
N LEU A 5 -4.72 -1.39 -76.20
CA LEU A 5 -5.22 -0.29 -75.37
C LEU A 5 -4.28 0.11 -74.21
N VAL A 6 -3.68 1.26 -74.45
CA VAL A 6 -3.08 2.22 -73.51
C VAL A 6 -3.95 2.39 -72.25
N GLN A 7 -3.28 2.86 -71.17
CA GLN A 7 -3.81 3.68 -70.08
C GLN A 7 -4.08 2.95 -68.76
N ASN A 8 -3.16 3.05 -67.79
CA ASN A 8 -3.57 3.44 -66.44
C ASN A 8 -2.43 3.98 -65.56
N ALA A 9 -2.65 5.22 -65.11
CA ALA A 9 -2.18 5.85 -63.88
C ALA A 9 -0.67 5.96 -63.62
N PHE A 10 -0.09 7.06 -64.10
CA PHE A 10 0.82 7.83 -63.25
C PHE A 10 0.07 8.22 -61.97
N PRO A 11 0.61 8.03 -60.75
CA PRO A 11 0.03 8.62 -59.56
C PRO A 11 0.26 10.14 -59.62
N SER A 12 -0.74 10.87 -60.11
CA SER A 12 -0.90 12.31 -59.93
C SER A 12 -1.02 12.62 -58.44
N GLY A 13 -0.31 13.65 -57.99
CA GLY A 13 -0.08 13.92 -56.58
C GLY A 13 -1.30 14.37 -55.77
N GLY A 14 -0.99 14.76 -54.53
CA GLY A 14 -1.89 15.54 -53.69
C GLY A 14 -2.14 14.91 -52.33
N THR A 15 -1.51 15.50 -51.31
CA THR A 15 -2.01 15.59 -49.92
C THR A 15 -2.27 14.29 -49.13
N ASP A 16 -1.32 13.88 -48.28
CA ASP A 16 -1.66 13.41 -46.93
C ASP A 16 -0.55 13.63 -45.88
N PHE A 17 -0.07 14.87 -45.75
CA PHE A 17 0.88 15.24 -44.68
C PHE A 17 0.20 15.88 -43.45
N GLY A 18 -1.10 15.65 -43.24
CA GLY A 18 -1.83 16.33 -42.18
C GLY A 18 -3.03 15.63 -41.57
N GLN A 19 -3.62 14.60 -42.20
CA GLN A 19 -4.85 14.00 -41.68
C GLN A 19 -4.60 12.75 -40.81
N ALA A 20 -3.51 12.02 -41.05
CA ALA A 20 -3.10 10.89 -40.19
C ALA A 20 -2.65 11.32 -38.77
N SER A 21 -2.20 12.57 -38.58
CA SER A 21 -1.66 13.08 -37.32
C SER A 21 -2.73 13.36 -36.24
N PHE A 22 -3.97 13.64 -36.63
CA PHE A 22 -5.05 14.01 -35.71
C PHE A 22 -5.78 12.78 -35.14
N ALA A 23 -5.96 11.73 -35.93
CA ALA A 23 -6.52 10.46 -35.47
C ALA A 23 -5.60 9.78 -34.43
N GLY A 24 -4.28 9.78 -34.67
CA GLY A 24 -3.29 9.28 -33.71
C GLY A 24 -3.20 10.09 -32.41
N MET A 25 -3.48 11.40 -32.46
CA MET A 25 -3.51 12.27 -31.27
C MET A 25 -4.71 11.97 -30.38
N LYS A 26 -5.88 11.66 -30.96
CA LYS A 26 -7.06 11.23 -30.18
C LYS A 26 -6.81 9.90 -29.46
N ALA A 27 -6.22 8.91 -30.12
CA ALA A 27 -5.91 7.62 -29.52
C ALA A 27 -4.92 7.73 -28.34
N ARG A 28 -3.93 8.63 -28.45
CA ARG A 28 -2.99 8.92 -27.35
C ARG A 28 -3.65 9.65 -26.19
N LEU A 29 -4.58 10.57 -26.45
CA LEU A 29 -5.30 11.29 -25.39
C LEU A 29 -6.25 10.38 -24.60
N ASP A 30 -6.82 9.37 -25.25
CA ASP A 30 -7.67 8.37 -24.61
C ASP A 30 -6.83 7.40 -23.75
N SER A 31 -5.72 6.90 -24.31
CA SER A 31 -4.80 6.02 -23.60
C SER A 31 -4.11 6.69 -22.40
N THR A 32 -3.78 7.98 -22.47
CA THR A 32 -3.20 8.69 -21.32
C THR A 32 -4.24 8.97 -20.23
N ARG A 33 -5.51 9.16 -20.59
CA ARG A 33 -6.61 9.25 -19.62
C ARG A 33 -6.80 7.94 -18.88
N ASP A 34 -6.90 6.83 -19.59
CA ASP A 34 -7.03 5.50 -18.98
C ASP A 34 -5.84 5.15 -18.08
N ALA A 35 -4.62 5.47 -18.52
CA ALA A 35 -3.41 5.29 -17.72
C ALA A 35 -3.42 6.15 -16.44
N ALA A 36 -3.88 7.40 -16.51
CA ALA A 36 -3.99 8.27 -15.35
C ALA A 36 -5.01 7.75 -14.33
N PHE A 37 -6.20 7.33 -14.77
CA PHE A 37 -7.21 6.74 -13.90
C PHE A 37 -6.78 5.41 -13.27
N SER A 38 -6.05 4.57 -14.02
CA SER A 38 -5.47 3.33 -13.50
C SER A 38 -4.43 3.61 -12.42
N SER A 39 -3.53 4.57 -12.65
CA SER A 39 -2.50 4.97 -11.69
C SER A 39 -3.10 5.46 -10.37
N THR A 40 -4.19 6.25 -10.41
CA THR A 40 -4.86 6.73 -9.19
C THR A 40 -5.50 5.58 -8.38
N ARG A 41 -6.15 4.62 -9.06
CA ARG A 41 -6.76 3.47 -8.37
C ARG A 41 -5.72 2.56 -7.73
N ILE A 42 -4.58 2.37 -8.39
CA ILE A 42 -3.46 1.60 -7.84
C ILE A 42 -2.90 2.31 -6.61
N SER A 43 -2.68 3.63 -6.66
CA SER A 43 -2.18 4.37 -5.49
C SER A 43 -3.15 4.35 -4.31
N ASP A 44 -4.46 4.43 -4.59
CA ASP A 44 -5.48 4.33 -3.54
C ASP A 44 -5.49 2.93 -2.92
N SER A 45 -5.40 1.88 -3.74
CA SER A 45 -5.31 0.49 -3.28
C SER A 45 -4.06 0.26 -2.42
N GLU A 46 -2.89 0.77 -2.84
CA GLU A 46 -1.65 0.66 -2.06
C GLU A 46 -1.70 1.43 -0.75
N ALA A 47 -2.37 2.60 -0.73
CA ALA A 47 -2.57 3.37 0.49
C ALA A 47 -3.47 2.64 1.48
N ARG A 48 -4.55 2.02 1.00
CA ARG A 48 -5.47 1.19 1.83
C ARG A 48 -4.79 -0.05 2.37
N ASP A 49 -3.98 -0.71 1.55
CA ASP A 49 -3.21 -1.88 1.97
C ASP A 49 -2.25 -1.55 3.14
N LYS A 50 -1.52 -0.44 3.02
CA LYS A 50 -0.63 0.06 4.08
C LYS A 50 -1.40 0.42 5.35
N GLU A 51 -2.57 1.05 5.22
CA GLU A 51 -3.42 1.43 6.35
C GLU A 51 -3.97 0.19 7.08
N MET A 52 -4.40 -0.84 6.36
CA MET A 52 -4.87 -2.09 6.94
C MET A 52 -3.76 -2.80 7.70
N ARG A 53 -2.56 -2.88 7.10
CA ARG A 53 -1.41 -3.53 7.72
C ARG A 53 -1.02 -2.83 9.01
N LYS A 54 -0.97 -1.50 8.98
CA LYS A 54 -0.73 -0.69 10.17
C LYS A 54 -1.78 -0.92 11.25
N THR A 55 -3.06 -0.96 10.88
CA THR A 55 -4.16 -1.20 11.82
C THR A 55 -4.05 -2.58 12.48
N ALA A 56 -3.63 -3.60 11.73
CA ALA A 56 -3.41 -4.94 12.26
C ALA A 56 -2.21 -5.01 13.22
N GLU A 57 -1.11 -4.32 12.90
CA GLU A 57 0.07 -4.17 13.77
C GLU A 57 -0.28 -3.40 15.06
N ASP A 58 -1.05 -2.31 14.97
CA ASP A 58 -1.50 -1.53 16.12
C ASP A 58 -2.41 -2.36 17.05
N PHE A 59 -3.28 -3.21 16.48
CA PHE A 59 -4.09 -4.14 17.25
C PHE A 59 -3.23 -5.16 18.02
N GLU A 60 -2.24 -5.76 17.35
CA GLU A 60 -1.32 -6.71 17.97
C GLU A 60 -0.52 -6.05 19.11
N ALA A 61 -0.10 -4.78 18.95
CA ALA A 61 0.57 -4.03 20.00
C ALA A 61 -0.30 -3.85 21.25
N VAL A 62 -1.57 -3.47 21.09
CA VAL A 62 -2.52 -3.34 22.22
C VAL A 62 -2.75 -4.69 22.89
N PHE A 63 -2.94 -5.75 22.11
CA PHE A 63 -3.12 -7.11 22.62
C PHE A 63 -1.90 -7.59 23.43
N MET A 64 -0.69 -7.36 22.93
CA MET A 64 0.55 -7.64 23.65
C MET A 64 0.65 -6.83 24.95
N GLY A 65 0.26 -5.56 24.94
CA GLY A 65 0.17 -4.75 26.15
C GLY A 65 -0.71 -5.41 27.23
N GLN A 66 -1.88 -5.93 26.84
CA GLN A 66 -2.78 -6.63 27.78
C GLN A 66 -2.22 -7.99 28.26
N MET A 67 -1.53 -8.73 27.39
CA MET A 67 -0.94 -10.03 27.73
C MET A 67 0.33 -9.93 28.57
N LEU A 68 1.10 -8.86 28.38
CA LEU A 68 2.32 -8.58 29.13
C LEU A 68 2.04 -7.80 30.42
N ALA A 69 0.88 -7.15 30.55
CA ALA A 69 0.50 -6.42 31.77
C ALA A 69 0.70 -7.21 33.08
N PRO A 70 0.34 -8.51 33.17
CA PRO A 70 0.57 -9.31 34.38
C PRO A 70 2.05 -9.56 34.72
N MET A 71 2.95 -9.55 33.73
CA MET A 71 4.40 -9.67 33.96
C MET A 71 4.94 -8.44 34.70
N PHE A 72 4.37 -7.27 34.43
CA PHE A 72 4.76 -6.02 35.09
C PHE A 72 4.04 -5.79 36.42
N SER A 73 2.81 -6.29 36.59
CA SER A 73 2.12 -6.25 37.89
C SER A 73 2.79 -7.13 38.94
N GLY A 74 3.49 -8.20 38.53
CA GLY A 74 4.28 -9.06 39.40
C GLY A 74 5.61 -8.45 39.85
N LEU A 75 6.08 -7.38 39.20
CA LEU A 75 7.26 -6.62 39.63
C LEU A 75 6.87 -5.59 40.70
N SER A 76 6.26 -6.07 41.79
CA SER A 76 6.13 -5.25 42.99
C SER A 76 7.52 -5.03 43.58
N THR A 77 7.78 -3.78 43.92
CA THR A 77 9.03 -3.21 44.44
C THR A 77 9.34 -3.73 45.85
N ASP A 78 9.55 -5.03 46.01
CA ASP A 78 9.85 -5.70 47.28
C ASP A 78 11.32 -5.53 47.72
N GLY A 79 11.86 -4.33 47.54
CA GLY A 79 13.20 -3.95 47.94
C GLY A 79 13.18 -2.70 48.82
N PRO A 80 13.83 -2.66 49.99
CA PRO A 80 13.94 -1.47 50.85
C PRO A 80 14.57 -0.23 50.20
N MET A 81 15.04 -0.35 48.94
CA MET A 81 15.78 0.63 48.14
C MET A 81 15.22 0.77 46.70
N GLY A 82 14.04 0.21 46.38
CA GLY A 82 13.46 0.25 45.02
C GLY A 82 12.05 0.84 45.03
N GLY A 83 11.70 1.64 44.02
CA GLY A 83 10.35 2.23 43.90
C GLY A 83 10.27 3.76 43.99
N GLY A 84 11.32 4.48 43.57
CA GLY A 84 11.19 5.93 43.36
C GLY A 84 10.38 6.25 42.09
N HIS A 85 9.62 7.35 42.08
CA HIS A 85 8.85 7.80 40.91
C HIS A 85 9.70 7.91 39.62
N ALA A 86 10.98 8.26 39.75
CA ALA A 86 11.91 8.29 38.62
C ALA A 86 12.22 6.89 38.05
N GLU A 87 12.28 5.87 38.89
CA GLU A 87 12.48 4.48 38.46
C GLU A 87 11.22 3.95 37.75
N GLU A 88 10.04 4.29 38.27
CA GLU A 88 8.75 3.91 37.69
C GLU A 88 8.57 4.51 36.28
N VAL A 89 8.89 5.79 36.10
CA VAL A 89 8.85 6.45 34.79
C VAL A 89 9.87 5.84 33.83
N PHE A 90 11.10 5.59 34.29
CA PHE A 90 12.14 4.97 33.45
C PHE A 90 11.78 3.55 33.04
N ARG A 91 11.24 2.75 33.96
CA ARG A 91 10.74 1.40 33.69
C ARG A 91 9.60 1.43 32.69
N SER A 92 8.65 2.35 32.82
CA SER A 92 7.55 2.52 31.87
C SER A 92 8.07 2.80 30.45
N MET A 93 9.00 3.75 30.31
CA MET A 93 9.64 4.05 29.03
C MET A 93 10.38 2.85 28.43
N MET A 94 11.09 2.08 29.27
CA MET A 94 11.83 0.90 28.82
C MET A 94 10.89 -0.24 28.37
N VAL A 95 9.75 -0.39 29.05
CA VAL A 95 8.72 -1.38 28.70
C VAL A 95 8.02 -1.00 27.40
N ASP A 96 7.70 0.27 27.20
CA ASP A 96 7.12 0.77 25.95
C ASP A 96 8.04 0.52 24.75
N GLU A 97 9.35 0.80 24.88
CA GLU A 97 10.32 0.52 23.82
C GLU A 97 10.52 -0.98 23.59
N LEU A 98 10.52 -1.80 24.64
CA LEU A 98 10.60 -3.26 24.50
C LEU A 98 9.36 -3.81 23.78
N GLY A 99 8.17 -3.33 24.12
CA GLY A 99 6.92 -3.68 23.43
C GLY A 99 6.93 -3.27 21.96
N ASN A 100 7.34 -2.03 21.65
CA ASN A 100 7.50 -1.53 20.28
C ASN A 100 8.53 -2.34 19.49
N SER A 101 9.66 -2.69 20.11
CA SER A 101 10.71 -3.51 19.50
C SER A 101 10.19 -4.91 19.13
N VAL A 102 9.45 -5.55 20.03
CA VAL A 102 8.89 -6.90 19.81
C VAL A 102 7.81 -6.87 18.72
N ALA A 103 6.91 -5.88 18.76
CA ALA A 103 5.88 -5.70 17.74
C ALA A 103 6.48 -5.48 16.34
N ARG A 104 7.49 -4.61 16.23
CA ARG A 104 8.17 -4.32 14.95
C ARG A 104 9.03 -5.48 14.43
N SER A 105 9.51 -6.35 15.31
CA SER A 105 10.35 -7.50 14.94
C SER A 105 9.55 -8.71 14.46
N GLY A 106 8.22 -8.61 14.40
CA GLY A 106 7.34 -9.66 13.90
C GLY A 106 6.33 -10.20 14.92
N GLY A 107 6.30 -9.66 16.14
CA GLY A 107 5.28 -9.99 17.14
C GLY A 107 5.12 -11.49 17.38
N ILE A 108 3.88 -11.92 17.59
CA ILE A 108 3.48 -13.34 17.64
C ILE A 108 2.72 -13.78 16.37
N GLY A 109 2.55 -12.88 15.39
CA GLY A 109 1.93 -13.15 14.10
C GLY A 109 0.41 -12.97 14.06
N ILE A 110 -0.17 -12.27 15.05
CA ILE A 110 -1.61 -11.99 15.04
C ILE A 110 -1.96 -10.94 13.98
N ALA A 111 -1.10 -9.94 13.76
CA ALA A 111 -1.32 -8.90 12.75
C ALA A 111 -1.54 -9.51 11.36
N ASP A 112 -0.78 -10.54 10.98
CA ASP A 112 -0.94 -11.22 9.68
C ASP A 112 -2.32 -11.86 9.51
N THR A 113 -2.88 -12.41 10.60
CA THR A 113 -4.21 -13.04 10.59
C THR A 113 -5.31 -11.99 10.51
N ILE A 114 -5.18 -10.90 11.28
CA ILE A 114 -6.13 -9.78 11.24
C ILE A 114 -6.10 -9.07 9.89
N TYR A 115 -4.91 -8.85 9.34
CA TYR A 115 -4.74 -8.26 8.01
C TYR A 115 -5.44 -9.09 6.92
N LYS A 116 -5.29 -10.41 6.93
CA LYS A 116 -6.02 -11.30 5.99
C LYS A 116 -7.52 -11.16 6.15
N GLN A 117 -8.03 -11.07 7.38
CA GLN A 117 -9.46 -10.88 7.62
C GLN A 117 -9.96 -9.51 7.13
N LEU A 118 -9.18 -8.44 7.35
CA LEU A 118 -9.48 -7.09 6.84
C LEU A 118 -9.48 -7.04 5.31
N LEU A 119 -8.65 -7.84 4.65
CA LEU A 119 -8.64 -8.00 3.21
C LEU A 119 -9.91 -8.71 2.73
N THR A 120 -10.27 -9.84 3.34
CA THR A 120 -11.50 -10.58 3.00
C THR A 120 -12.76 -9.73 3.17
N LEU A 121 -12.81 -8.86 4.19
CA LEU A 121 -13.94 -7.96 4.41
C LEU A 121 -14.09 -6.86 3.33
N GLN A 122 -13.02 -6.55 2.60
CA GLN A 122 -13.03 -5.56 1.51
C GLN A 122 -13.28 -6.18 0.13
N GLU A 123 -13.26 -7.51 0.02
CA GLU A 123 -13.60 -8.23 -1.21
C GLU A 123 -15.12 -8.46 -1.38
N ILE A 124 -15.93 -8.08 -0.38
CA ILE A 124 -17.40 -8.17 -0.38
C ILE A 124 -18.01 -6.84 -0.80
#